data_AF-A0A352A1X1-F1
#
_entry.id   AF-A0A352A1X1-F1
#
_cell.length_a   1.000
_cell.length_b   1.000
_cell.length_c   1.000
_cell.angle_alpha   90.00
_cell.angle_beta   90.00
_cell.angle_gamma   90.00
#
_symmetry.space_group_name_H-M   'P 1'
#
loop_
_entity.id
_entity.type
_entity.pdbx_description
1 polymer ?
#
loop_
_entity_poly.entity_id
_entity_poly.type
_entity_poly.pdbx_seq_one_letter_code
_entity_poly.pdbx_strand_id
1 'polypeptide(L)'
;FGWNLPKGRFSKVFRLGGLVYSLCNISSAWNIRRKIREFKPDVIWLHSVSRFLGPLVVREVNQSGIFSMITYHDLGLLSPFPSKIENETMIPKDPSLGAFLGAVRSKNPVVYLATCCKYLQVFILRKFLKNIDIHIVPSAFLVPHIRDIEEVSEERIVVLEHFL
;
A
#
# COMPACT_ATOMS: atom_id res chain seq x y z
N PHE A 1 -1.93 11.02 -2.98
CA PHE A 1 -2.39 12.27 -2.34
C PHE A 1 -2.35 13.39 -3.36
N GLY A 2 -3.48 13.68 -4.02
CA GLY A 2 -3.65 14.78 -4.97
C GLY A 2 -5.11 15.22 -4.89
N TRP A 3 -5.42 16.08 -3.93
CA TRP A 3 -6.73 16.70 -3.77
C TRP A 3 -6.48 18.14 -3.33
N ASN A 4 -7.19 19.09 -3.92
CA ASN A 4 -7.36 20.44 -3.38
C ASN A 4 -8.11 20.33 -2.05
N LEU A 5 -7.40 19.93 -1.00
CA LEU A 5 -7.93 19.85 0.35
C LEU A 5 -8.02 21.25 0.95
N PRO A 6 -9.11 21.58 1.68
CA PRO A 6 -9.27 22.87 2.32
C PRO A 6 -8.11 23.13 3.30
N LYS A 7 -7.38 24.24 3.13
CA LYS A 7 -6.22 24.57 3.95
C LYS A 7 -6.65 24.75 5.42
N GLY A 8 -5.88 24.22 6.38
CA GLY A 8 -6.10 24.43 7.82
C GLY A 8 -6.25 23.17 8.67
N ARG A 9 -6.77 23.32 9.90
CA ARG A 9 -6.96 22.23 10.88
C ARG A 9 -7.88 21.12 10.37
N PHE A 10 -8.90 21.47 9.59
CA PHE A 10 -9.85 20.51 9.00
C PHE A 10 -9.19 19.55 8.00
N SER A 11 -8.23 19.99 7.17
CA SER A 11 -7.50 19.07 6.27
C SER A 11 -6.74 17.99 7.03
N LYS A 12 -6.18 18.30 8.21
CA LYS A 12 -5.47 17.29 9.01
C LYS A 12 -6.43 16.21 9.53
N VAL A 13 -7.62 16.60 9.97
CA VAL A 13 -8.67 15.68 10.40
C VAL A 13 -9.17 14.84 9.23
N PHE A 14 -9.46 15.43 8.07
CA PHE A 14 -9.87 14.68 6.88
C PHE A 14 -8.78 13.71 6.39
N ARG A 15 -7.49 14.07 6.48
CA ARG A 15 -6.39 13.16 6.15
C ARG A 15 -6.31 11.97 7.12
N LEU A 16 -6.47 12.22 8.42
CA LEU A 16 -6.50 11.17 9.44
C LEU A 16 -7.71 10.26 9.26
N GLY A 17 -8.89 10.86 9.04
CA GLY A 17 -10.13 10.16 8.74
C GLY A 17 -10.03 9.32 7.46
N GLY A 18 -9.34 9.83 6.43
CA GLY A 18 -9.06 9.07 5.21
C GLY A 18 -8.16 7.85 5.45
N LEU A 19 -7.18 7.94 6.35
CA LEU A 19 -6.35 6.78 6.73
C LEU A 19 -7.17 5.72 7.48
N VAL A 20 -8.01 6.14 8.43
CA VAL A 20 -8.91 5.23 9.15
C VAL A 20 -9.94 4.61 8.20
N TYR A 21 -10.50 5.40 7.29
CA TYR A 21 -11.41 4.91 6.25
C TYR A 21 -10.71 3.92 5.32
N SER A 22 -9.45 4.16 4.95
CA SER A 22 -8.68 3.24 4.11
C SER A 22 -8.37 1.89 4.79
N LEU A 23 -8.29 1.85 6.13
CA LEU A 23 -8.17 0.60 6.87
C LEU A 23 -9.46 -0.24 6.77
N CYS A 24 -10.61 0.43 6.81
CA CYS A 24 -11.93 -0.18 6.84
C CYS A 24 -12.76 0.18 5.61
N ASN A 25 -12.18 0.15 4.40
CA ASN A 25 -12.91 0.49 3.18
C ASN A 25 -13.85 -0.65 2.73
N ILE A 26 -14.85 -0.93 3.58
CA ILE A 26 -15.85 -1.99 3.43
C ILE A 26 -16.67 -1.77 2.16
N SER A 27 -17.01 -0.52 1.84
CA SER A 27 -17.78 -0.18 0.65
C SER A 27 -17.05 -0.60 -0.63
N SER A 28 -15.75 -0.30 -0.74
CA SER A 28 -14.95 -0.70 -1.90
C SER A 28 -14.76 -2.21 -1.97
N ALA A 29 -14.54 -2.87 -0.83
CA ALA A 29 -14.45 -4.33 -0.76
C ALA A 29 -15.75 -5.00 -1.23
N TRP A 30 -16.92 -4.52 -0.78
CA TRP A 30 -18.21 -5.03 -1.22
C TRP A 30 -18.45 -4.80 -2.71
N ASN A 31 -18.10 -3.61 -3.22
CA ASN A 31 -18.24 -3.30 -4.64
C ASN A 31 -17.34 -4.19 -5.51
N ILE A 32 -16.08 -4.41 -5.10
CA ILE A 32 -15.16 -5.33 -5.80
C ILE A 32 -15.69 -6.76 -5.77
N ARG A 33 -16.13 -7.24 -4.61
CA ARG A 33 -16.71 -8.59 -4.49
C ARG A 33 -17.90 -8.78 -5.44
N ARG A 34 -18.78 -7.79 -5.52
CA ARG A 34 -19.92 -7.81 -6.44
C ARG A 34 -19.45 -7.83 -7.90
N LYS A 35 -18.54 -6.93 -8.28
CA LYS A 35 -17.99 -6.86 -9.64
C LYS A 35 -17.30 -8.15 -10.06
N ILE A 36 -16.51 -8.78 -9.18
CA ILE A 36 -15.87 -10.07 -9.45
C ILE A 36 -16.93 -11.13 -9.76
N ARG A 37 -18.02 -11.18 -8.99
CA ARG A 37 -19.09 -12.16 -9.19
C ARG A 37 -19.88 -11.94 -10.48
N GLU A 38 -20.14 -10.67 -10.82
CA GLU A 38 -20.91 -10.29 -12.00
C GLU A 38 -20.10 -10.44 -13.29
N PHE A 39 -18.88 -9.90 -13.30
CA PHE A 39 -18.00 -9.88 -14.48
C PHE A 39 -17.27 -11.21 -14.70
N LYS A 40 -16.95 -11.93 -13.62
CA LYS A 40 -16.15 -13.18 -13.63
C LYS A 40 -14.82 -13.02 -14.41
N PRO A 41 -13.93 -12.12 -13.96
CA PRO A 41 -12.67 -11.90 -14.66
C PRO A 41 -11.78 -13.14 -14.63
N ASP A 42 -10.99 -13.35 -15.67
CA ASP A 42 -9.92 -14.35 -15.68
C ASP A 42 -8.69 -13.87 -14.89
N VAL A 43 -8.50 -12.54 -14.83
CA VAL A 43 -7.35 -11.90 -14.17
C VAL A 43 -7.80 -10.65 -13.43
N ILE A 44 -7.26 -10.45 -12.21
CA ILE A 44 -7.44 -9.23 -11.43
C ILE A 44 -6.12 -8.49 -11.31
N TRP A 45 -6.06 -7.27 -11.86
CA TRP A 45 -4.88 -6.42 -11.76
C TRP A 45 -5.10 -5.25 -10.79
N LEU A 46 -4.33 -5.26 -9.71
CA LEU A 46 -4.35 -4.27 -8.65
C LEU A 46 -3.31 -3.16 -8.88
N HIS A 47 -3.71 -1.93 -8.55
CA HIS A 47 -2.83 -0.76 -8.56
C HIS A 47 -3.04 0.07 -7.30
N SER A 48 -1.93 0.56 -6.71
CA SER A 48 -1.96 1.56 -5.63
C SER A 48 -2.84 1.18 -4.41
N VAL A 49 -2.78 -0.09 -3.99
CA VAL A 49 -3.63 -0.64 -2.90
C VAL A 49 -3.39 0.05 -1.53
N SER A 50 -2.19 0.59 -1.33
CA SER A 50 -1.77 1.28 -0.09
C SER A 50 -2.47 2.61 0.15
N ARG A 51 -3.20 3.12 -0.85
CA ARG A 51 -3.93 4.40 -0.80
C ARG A 51 -5.40 4.16 -0.49
N PHE A 52 -6.23 4.02 -1.54
CA PHE A 52 -7.68 4.10 -1.42
C PHE A 52 -8.35 2.74 -1.24
N LEU A 53 -7.84 1.68 -1.86
CA LEU A 53 -8.46 0.35 -1.80
C LEU A 53 -8.35 -0.26 -0.41
N GLY A 54 -7.14 -0.19 0.15
CA GLY A 54 -6.88 -0.72 1.48
C GLY A 54 -6.89 -2.25 1.56
N PRO A 55 -6.68 -2.81 2.76
CA PRO A 55 -6.46 -4.25 2.94
C PRO A 55 -7.69 -5.11 2.59
N LEU A 56 -8.90 -4.61 2.86
CA LEU A 56 -10.12 -5.39 2.66
C LEU A 56 -10.38 -5.72 1.19
N VAL A 57 -10.04 -4.81 0.27
CA VAL A 57 -10.16 -5.10 -1.18
C VAL A 57 -9.23 -6.23 -1.58
N VAL A 58 -7.97 -6.19 -1.13
CA VAL A 58 -6.99 -7.25 -1.42
C VAL A 58 -7.46 -8.58 -0.84
N ARG A 59 -8.08 -8.57 0.35
CA ARG A 59 -8.68 -9.76 0.93
C ARG A 59 -9.77 -10.38 0.03
N GLU A 60 -10.69 -9.57 -0.49
CA GLU A 60 -11.76 -10.09 -1.36
C GLU A 60 -11.21 -10.60 -2.69
N VAL A 61 -10.12 -10.02 -3.21
CA VAL A 61 -9.40 -10.53 -4.38
C VAL A 61 -8.79 -11.90 -4.07
N ASN A 62 -8.03 -12.04 -2.98
CA ASN A 62 -7.44 -13.33 -2.58
C ASN A 62 -8.51 -14.40 -2.38
N GLN A 63 -9.65 -14.05 -1.78
CA GLN A 63 -10.77 -14.97 -1.55
C GLN A 63 -11.49 -15.41 -2.82
N SER A 64 -11.30 -14.71 -3.94
CA SER A 64 -11.91 -15.10 -5.22
C SER A 64 -11.22 -16.31 -5.86
N GLY A 65 -9.95 -16.57 -5.52
CA GLY A 65 -9.14 -17.63 -6.14
C GLY A 65 -8.80 -17.36 -7.62
N ILE A 66 -9.08 -16.17 -8.12
CA ILE A 66 -8.76 -15.74 -9.48
C ILE A 66 -7.30 -15.28 -9.52
N PHE A 67 -6.61 -15.58 -10.62
CA PHE A 67 -5.24 -15.15 -10.82
C PHE A 67 -5.12 -13.62 -10.69
N SER A 68 -4.18 -13.18 -9.88
CA SER A 68 -4.08 -11.81 -9.43
C SER A 68 -2.67 -11.27 -9.58
N MET A 69 -2.58 -10.00 -9.96
CA MET A 69 -1.32 -9.30 -10.09
C MET A 69 -1.41 -7.91 -9.48
N ILE A 70 -0.29 -7.36 -9.02
CA ILE A 70 -0.23 -6.02 -8.46
C ILE A 70 0.93 -5.21 -9.06
N THR A 71 0.69 -3.94 -9.39
CA THR A 71 1.77 -3.00 -9.71
C THR A 71 2.04 -2.01 -8.58
N TYR A 72 3.31 -1.90 -8.21
CA TYR A 72 3.82 -0.97 -7.21
C TYR A 72 4.10 0.41 -7.83
N HIS A 73 3.15 1.34 -7.68
CA HIS A 73 3.28 2.70 -8.22
C HIS A 73 3.97 3.70 -7.29
N ASP A 74 4.08 3.36 -5.99
CA ASP A 74 4.73 4.22 -5.01
C ASP A 74 5.37 3.43 -3.87
N LEU A 75 6.21 4.11 -3.11
CA LEU A 75 6.89 3.58 -1.92
C LEU A 75 5.97 3.57 -0.68
N GLY A 76 4.66 3.74 -0.84
CA GLY A 76 3.71 3.87 0.27
C GLY A 76 3.43 2.57 1.03
N LEU A 77 3.93 1.44 0.53
CA LEU A 77 4.03 0.16 1.26
C LEU A 77 5.36 0.04 2.02
N LEU A 78 6.39 0.78 1.63
CA LEU A 78 7.72 0.70 2.24
C LEU A 78 7.90 1.77 3.33
N SER A 79 7.24 2.93 3.19
CA SER A 79 7.41 4.06 4.09
C SER A 79 6.10 4.81 4.38
N PRO A 80 5.94 5.39 5.59
CA PRO A 80 4.77 6.20 5.91
C PRO A 80 4.73 7.53 5.14
N PHE A 81 5.87 8.04 4.65
CA PHE A 81 5.97 9.30 3.92
C PHE A 81 6.74 9.13 2.60
N PRO A 82 6.16 8.42 1.60
CA PRO A 82 6.87 8.11 0.37
C PRO A 82 7.33 9.36 -0.40
N SER A 83 6.59 10.46 -0.31
CA SER A 83 6.94 11.74 -0.95
C SER A 83 8.13 12.47 -0.32
N LYS A 84 8.70 11.95 0.77
CA LYS A 84 9.87 12.52 1.46
C LYS A 84 11.12 11.66 1.26
N ILE A 85 11.02 10.59 0.49
CA ILE A 85 12.16 9.73 0.16
C ILE A 85 12.87 10.39 -1.02
N GLU A 86 14.08 10.86 -0.76
CA GLU A 86 14.95 11.46 -1.78
C GLU A 86 16.06 10.49 -2.20
N ASN A 87 16.42 9.54 -1.32
CA ASN A 87 17.49 8.58 -1.53
C ASN A 87 17.06 7.20 -1.01
N GLU A 88 17.60 6.13 -1.59
CA GLU A 88 17.29 4.74 -1.23
C GLU A 88 17.60 4.42 0.24
N THR A 89 18.64 5.04 0.81
CA THR A 89 19.02 4.87 2.23
C THR A 89 17.95 5.33 3.22
N MET A 90 16.96 6.11 2.77
CA MET A 90 15.83 6.53 3.59
C MET A 90 14.68 5.50 3.60
N ILE A 91 14.74 4.47 2.77
CA ILE A 91 13.80 3.36 2.80
C ILE A 91 14.15 2.48 4.00
N PRO A 92 13.19 2.22 4.91
CA PRO A 92 13.42 1.31 6.03
C PRO A 92 13.85 -0.06 5.53
N LYS A 93 15.00 -0.56 6.02
CA LYS A 93 15.45 -1.93 5.72
C LYS A 93 14.63 -2.98 6.44
N ASP A 94 14.11 -2.62 7.62
CA ASP A 94 13.25 -3.47 8.43
C ASP A 94 11.79 -2.97 8.39
N PRO A 95 10.81 -3.86 8.22
CA PRO A 95 9.40 -3.52 8.20
C PRO A 95 8.81 -3.16 9.57
N SER A 96 9.60 -2.74 10.56
CA SER A 96 9.14 -2.60 11.95
C SER A 96 8.40 -1.28 12.21
N LEU A 97 7.55 -1.26 13.26
CA LEU A 97 6.91 -0.03 13.74
C LEU A 97 7.97 1.00 14.17
N GLY A 98 9.06 0.54 14.79
CA GLY A 98 10.16 1.41 15.21
C GLY A 98 10.79 2.16 14.04
N ALA A 99 11.04 1.47 12.92
CA ALA A 99 11.55 2.09 11.71
C ALA A 99 10.56 3.09 11.09
N PHE A 100 9.27 2.75 11.09
CA PHE A 100 8.21 3.68 10.64
C PHE A 100 8.14 4.94 11.49
N LEU A 101 8.24 4.81 12.82
CA LEU A 101 8.24 5.94 13.74
C LEU A 101 9.54 6.76 13.66
N GLY A 102 10.69 6.10 13.41
CA GLY A 102 11.98 6.77 13.17
C GLY A 102 11.97 7.69 11.95
N ALA A 103 11.11 7.42 10.96
CA ALA A 103 10.91 8.29 9.80
C ALA A 103 10.13 9.60 10.12
N VAL A 104 9.56 9.73 11.33
CA VAL A 104 8.77 10.90 11.73
C VAL A 104 9.69 12.06 12.14
N ARG A 105 9.85 13.05 11.26
CA ARG A 105 10.59 14.30 11.55
C ARG A 105 9.75 15.40 12.23
N SER A 106 8.78 15.02 13.05
CA SER A 106 7.83 15.96 13.68
C SER A 106 7.67 15.68 15.17
N LYS A 107 7.44 16.71 15.98
CA LYS A 107 7.10 16.57 17.41
C LYS A 107 5.59 16.45 17.67
N ASN A 108 4.78 16.46 16.62
CA ASN A 108 3.32 16.49 16.75
C ASN A 108 2.74 15.08 17.00
N PRO A 109 2.04 14.84 18.13
CA PRO A 109 1.50 13.51 18.48
C PRO A 109 0.49 12.97 17.47
N VAL A 110 -0.24 13.84 16.76
CA VAL A 110 -1.17 13.44 15.70
C VAL A 110 -0.44 12.78 14.53
N VAL A 111 0.79 13.21 14.25
CA VAL A 111 1.62 12.62 13.18
C VAL A 111 2.10 11.23 13.58
N TYR A 112 2.44 11.02 14.86
CA TYR A 112 2.76 9.68 15.38
C TYR A 112 1.55 8.75 15.28
N LEU A 113 0.37 9.20 15.71
CA LEU A 113 -0.86 8.41 15.58
C LEU A 113 -1.16 8.05 14.12
N ALA A 114 -1.06 9.01 13.20
CA ALA A 114 -1.24 8.77 11.76
C ALA A 114 -0.24 7.72 11.23
N THR A 115 1.00 7.78 11.70
CA THR A 115 2.07 6.86 11.32
C THR A 115 1.80 5.46 11.85
N CYS A 116 1.33 5.31 13.09
CA CYS A 116 0.89 4.03 13.65
C CYS A 116 -0.28 3.44 12.85
N CYS A 117 -1.29 4.24 12.51
CA CYS A 117 -2.41 3.79 11.68
C CYS A 117 -1.93 3.35 10.29
N LYS A 118 -1.01 4.12 9.68
CA LYS A 118 -0.42 3.77 8.38
C LYS A 118 0.40 2.48 8.47
N TYR A 119 1.18 2.31 9.54
CA TYR A 119 1.92 1.08 9.80
C TYR A 119 0.97 -0.12 9.89
N LEU A 120 -0.11 -0.01 10.68
CA LEU A 120 -1.09 -1.07 10.80
C LEU A 120 -1.72 -1.41 9.44
N GLN A 121 -2.04 -0.40 8.64
CA GLN A 121 -2.59 -0.58 7.29
C GLN A 121 -1.62 -1.37 6.41
N VAL A 122 -0.36 -0.94 6.36
CA VAL A 122 0.69 -1.58 5.58
C VAL A 122 0.91 -2.99 6.09
N PHE A 123 1.05 -3.19 7.40
CA PHE A 123 1.24 -4.50 8.02
C PHE A 123 0.15 -5.51 7.62
N ILE A 124 -1.12 -5.11 7.63
CA ILE A 124 -2.22 -5.97 7.17
C ILE A 124 -2.16 -6.18 5.65
N LEU A 125 -1.87 -5.12 4.88
CA LEU A 125 -1.71 -5.23 3.43
C LEU A 125 -0.61 -6.23 3.07
N ARG A 126 0.57 -6.18 3.69
CA ARG A 126 1.68 -7.10 3.42
C ARG A 126 1.24 -8.55 3.53
N LYS A 127 0.51 -8.88 4.60
CA LYS A 127 -0.04 -10.23 4.80
C LYS A 127 -0.95 -10.69 3.66
N PHE A 128 -1.74 -9.79 3.09
CA PHE A 128 -2.60 -10.15 1.97
C PHE A 128 -1.86 -10.12 0.63
N LEU A 129 -0.89 -9.22 0.46
CA LEU A 129 -0.11 -9.12 -0.76
C LEU A 129 0.79 -10.33 -1.00
N LYS A 130 1.27 -11.01 0.04
CA LYS A 130 2.00 -12.29 -0.09
C LYS A 130 1.25 -13.38 -0.87
N ASN A 131 -0.09 -13.29 -0.92
CA ASN A 131 -0.94 -14.26 -1.59
C ASN A 131 -1.30 -13.85 -3.03
N ILE A 132 -0.77 -12.71 -3.53
CA ILE A 132 -0.92 -12.31 -4.91
C ILE A 132 0.06 -13.12 -5.77
N ASP A 133 -0.35 -13.47 -6.99
CA ASP A 133 0.42 -14.38 -7.84
C ASP A 133 1.64 -13.67 -8.46
N ILE A 134 1.46 -12.43 -8.94
CA ILE A 134 2.51 -11.66 -9.61
C ILE A 134 2.63 -10.23 -9.07
N HIS A 135 3.87 -9.82 -8.83
CA HIS A 135 4.28 -8.52 -8.29
C HIS A 135 5.07 -7.74 -9.33
N ILE A 136 4.43 -6.76 -9.96
CA ILE A 136 5.04 -5.93 -11.00
C ILE A 136 5.67 -4.70 -10.37
N VAL A 137 6.98 -4.53 -10.53
CA VAL A 137 7.71 -3.35 -10.05
C VAL A 137 8.18 -2.49 -11.23
N PRO A 138 8.14 -1.16 -11.11
CA PRO A 138 8.48 -0.25 -12.20
C PRO A 138 10.00 -0.10 -12.45
N SER A 139 10.84 -0.67 -11.57
CA SER A 139 12.30 -0.61 -11.70
C SER A 139 12.97 -1.73 -10.90
N ALA A 140 14.11 -2.21 -11.38
CA ALA A 140 14.91 -3.25 -10.74
C ALA A 140 15.35 -2.89 -9.30
N PHE A 141 15.52 -1.60 -8.98
CA PHE A 141 15.91 -1.20 -7.62
C PHE A 141 14.88 -1.61 -6.55
N LEU A 142 13.61 -1.77 -6.92
CA LEU A 142 12.55 -2.14 -5.98
C LEU A 142 12.52 -3.62 -5.64
N VAL A 143 13.13 -4.48 -6.47
CA VAL A 143 13.13 -5.94 -6.29
C VAL A 143 13.60 -6.35 -4.89
N PRO A 144 14.78 -5.93 -4.38
CA PRO A 144 15.21 -6.33 -3.04
C PRO A 144 14.25 -5.85 -1.95
N HIS A 145 13.69 -4.65 -2.09
CA HIS A 145 12.73 -4.14 -1.12
C HIS A 145 11.44 -4.96 -1.11
N ILE A 146 10.87 -5.31 -2.26
CA ILE A 146 9.65 -6.12 -2.31
C ILE A 146 9.92 -7.55 -1.81
N ARG A 147 11.05 -8.15 -2.19
CA ARG A 147 11.44 -9.48 -1.72
C ARG A 147 11.59 -9.51 -0.20
N ASP A 148 12.33 -8.56 0.36
CA ASP A 148 12.74 -8.62 1.78
C ASP A 148 11.66 -8.05 2.72
N ILE A 149 10.95 -6.98 2.32
CA ILE A 149 9.96 -6.29 3.15
C ILE A 149 8.57 -6.89 3.01
N GLU A 150 8.17 -7.28 1.80
CA GLU A 150 6.87 -7.93 1.55
C GLU A 150 6.96 -9.46 1.67
N GLU A 151 8.17 -10.02 1.83
CA GLU A 151 8.46 -11.46 1.92
C GLU A 151 7.85 -12.25 0.76
N VAL A 152 8.07 -11.76 -0.46
CA VAL A 152 7.60 -12.38 -1.71
C VAL A 152 8.77 -13.04 -2.42
N SER A 153 8.55 -14.23 -2.98
CA SER A 153 9.57 -14.94 -3.77
C SER A 153 9.93 -14.14 -5.03
N GLU A 154 11.23 -14.08 -5.34
CA GLU A 154 11.75 -13.31 -6.47
C GLU A 154 11.18 -13.77 -7.83
N GLU A 155 10.82 -15.04 -7.95
CA GLU A 155 10.17 -15.62 -9.14
C GLU A 155 8.77 -15.07 -9.43
N ARG A 156 8.12 -14.47 -8.42
CA ARG A 156 6.82 -13.79 -8.56
C ARG A 156 6.98 -12.30 -8.82
N ILE A 157 8.20 -11.77 -8.83
CA ILE A 157 8.48 -10.36 -9.06
C ILE A 157 8.86 -10.16 -10.53
N VAL A 158 8.09 -9.33 -11.22
CA VAL A 158 8.34 -8.98 -12.62
C VAL A 158 8.74 -7.51 -12.68
N VAL A 159 9.93 -7.23 -13.21
CA VAL A 159 10.37 -5.86 -13.47
C VAL A 159 9.80 -5.41 -14.81
N LEU A 160 9.00 -4.35 -14.78
CA LEU A 160 8.52 -3.66 -15.98
C LEU A 160 9.07 -2.24 -15.94
N GLU A 161 10.19 -1.99 -16.61
CA GLU A 161 10.82 -0.66 -16.61
C GLU A 161 9.91 0.33 -17.33
N HIS A 162 9.39 1.31 -16.59
CA HIS A 162 8.51 2.33 -17.16
C HIS A 162 9.30 3.49 -17.82
N PHE A 163 10.61 3.54 -17.59
CA PHE A 163 11.52 4.53 -18.16
C PHE A 163 12.84 3.86 -18.52
N LEU A 164 13.21 3.93 -19.81
CA LEU A 164 14.54 3.63 -20.34
C LEU A 164 15.45 4.85 -20.22
#